data_AF-A0A6J8B8G2-F1
#
_entry.id   AF-A0A6J8B8G2-F1
#
_cell.length_a   1.000
_cell.length_b   1.000
_cell.length_c   1.000
_cell.angle_alpha   90.00
_cell.angle_beta   90.00
_cell.angle_gamma   90.00
#
_symmetry.space_group_name_H-M   'P 1'
#
loop_
_entity.id
_entity.type
_entity.pdbx_description
1 polymer ?
#
loop_
_entity_poly.entity_id
_entity_poly.type
_entity_poly.pdbx_seq_one_letter_code
_entity_poly.pdbx_strand_id
1 'polypeptide(L)'
;MITRSWLRSPVITTLFIVVTVLLNSFLIVCDNSDQEGIKEECDEKDPTCNTDKLSLEAINELHHMIDDDQDGNVNQQESKGFLKEELQYTGGSERVAIFHNNDSLISVDDLWKAWMKSDVYNWTVDDVVHWLDSHVHLPQYSATFRAHNVNGRSMPRLAITKGTNTLKTELGIKNGIHRQKISVQAMDLVLFGPPKDGHNVLKDIALILSTFFVVGVSWFAYSQNKRSKCQLERMLREMEMLQKADDELKDVQNKLSEAEELQQTVTQEKTILVLS
;
A
#
# COMPACT_ATOMS: atom_id res chain seq x y z
N MET A 1 -3.24 18.72 -1.14
CA MET A 1 -2.10 17.77 -1.12
C MET A 1 -2.59 16.45 -1.65
N ILE A 2 -2.02 16.01 -2.78
CA ILE A 2 -2.61 15.07 -3.72
C ILE A 2 -2.29 13.61 -3.31
N THR A 3 -3.36 12.85 -3.11
CA THR A 3 -3.51 11.37 -3.22
C THR A 3 -2.79 10.45 -2.22
N ARG A 4 -3.51 10.01 -1.17
CA ARG A 4 -3.32 8.70 -0.49
C ARG A 4 -4.41 7.67 -0.89
N SER A 5 -4.88 7.71 -2.13
CA SER A 5 -6.03 6.89 -2.61
C SER A 5 -5.63 5.65 -3.43
N TRP A 6 -4.33 5.39 -3.63
CA TRP A 6 -3.89 4.37 -4.58
C TRP A 6 -3.49 3.03 -3.93
N LEU A 7 -3.56 2.89 -2.60
CA LEU A 7 -3.00 1.72 -1.90
C LEU A 7 -3.98 0.56 -1.66
N ARG A 8 -5.10 0.49 -2.40
CA ARG A 8 -6.14 -0.54 -2.19
C ARG A 8 -6.20 -1.62 -3.27
N SER A 9 -5.20 -1.67 -4.15
CA SER A 9 -5.11 -2.69 -5.20
C SER A 9 -3.84 -3.52 -5.01
N PRO A 10 -3.90 -4.88 -5.01
CA PRO A 10 -2.72 -5.74 -4.92
C PRO A 10 -1.73 -5.53 -6.08
N VAL A 11 -2.26 -4.96 -7.16
CA VAL A 11 -1.59 -4.41 -8.33
C VAL A 11 -0.63 -3.28 -7.97
N ILE A 12 -1.09 -2.34 -7.16
CA ILE A 12 -0.36 -1.12 -6.86
C ILE A 12 0.64 -1.41 -5.76
N THR A 13 0.34 -2.30 -4.82
CA THR A 13 1.31 -2.77 -3.83
C THR A 13 2.43 -3.58 -4.49
N THR A 14 2.12 -4.46 -5.46
CA THR A 14 3.15 -5.19 -6.21
C THR A 14 3.98 -4.25 -7.10
N LEU A 15 3.37 -3.25 -7.73
CA LEU A 15 4.09 -2.22 -8.48
C LEU A 15 4.95 -1.34 -7.55
N PHE A 16 4.48 -1.00 -6.36
CA PHE A 16 5.22 -0.23 -5.34
C PHE A 16 6.37 -1.06 -4.75
N ILE A 17 6.18 -2.35 -4.49
CA ILE A 17 7.22 -3.29 -4.03
C ILE A 17 8.29 -3.44 -5.10
N VAL A 18 7.90 -3.56 -6.38
CA VAL A 18 8.86 -3.67 -7.47
C VAL A 18 9.61 -2.36 -7.70
N VAL A 19 8.92 -1.21 -7.65
CA VAL A 19 9.55 0.13 -7.72
C VAL A 19 10.47 0.37 -6.51
N THR A 20 10.08 -0.06 -5.31
CA THR A 20 10.96 0.02 -4.13
C THR A 20 12.11 -0.97 -4.18
N VAL A 21 11.98 -2.18 -4.73
CA VAL A 21 13.12 -3.10 -4.96
C VAL A 21 14.09 -2.53 -6.01
N LEU A 22 13.57 -1.85 -7.04
CA LEU A 22 14.39 -1.14 -8.03
C LEU A 22 15.05 0.12 -7.47
N LEU A 23 14.39 0.86 -6.57
CA LEU A 23 14.93 2.03 -5.87
C LEU A 23 15.90 1.65 -4.72
N ASN A 24 15.65 0.54 -4.02
CA ASN A 24 16.49 -0.01 -2.95
C ASN A 24 17.79 -0.64 -3.47
N SER A 25 17.91 -0.83 -4.78
CA SER A 25 19.21 -1.07 -5.41
C SER A 25 20.08 0.20 -5.48
N PHE A 26 19.57 1.36 -5.05
CA PHE A 26 20.23 2.66 -5.20
C PHE A 26 20.28 3.58 -3.98
N LEU A 27 19.63 3.30 -2.85
CA LEU A 27 19.76 4.15 -1.65
C LEU A 27 19.47 3.38 -0.36
N ILE A 28 20.48 3.27 0.50
CA ILE A 28 20.30 2.97 1.92
C ILE A 28 19.93 4.29 2.60
N VAL A 29 18.72 4.37 3.15
CA VAL A 29 18.38 5.28 4.26
C VAL A 29 17.54 4.48 5.24
N CYS A 30 18.02 4.36 6.48
CA CYS A 30 17.21 3.97 7.62
C CYS A 30 16.56 5.25 8.17
N ASP A 31 15.26 5.23 8.43
CA ASP A 31 14.70 6.03 9.50
C ASP A 31 13.51 5.33 10.15
N ASN A 32 13.53 5.33 11.49
CA ASN A 32 12.48 4.93 12.40
C ASN A 32 11.88 6.22 12.96
N SER A 33 10.57 6.36 12.97
CA SER A 33 9.93 7.22 13.96
C SER A 33 8.49 6.79 14.22
N ASP A 34 8.26 6.49 15.49
CA ASP A 34 6.98 6.21 16.12
C ASP A 34 6.02 7.41 15.97
N GLN A 35 4.74 7.14 15.70
CA GLN A 35 3.71 8.16 15.82
C GLN A 35 3.22 8.23 17.27
N GLU A 36 3.58 9.33 17.92
CA GLU A 36 3.00 9.82 19.15
C GLU A 36 1.51 10.17 18.91
N GLY A 37 0.63 9.50 19.65
CA GLY A 37 -0.81 9.72 19.59
C GLY A 37 -1.20 11.02 20.27
N ILE A 38 -1.73 11.96 19.50
CA ILE A 38 -2.40 13.16 20.01
C ILE A 38 -3.80 12.73 20.46
N LYS A 39 -4.09 12.87 21.76
CA LYS A 39 -5.46 12.90 22.28
C LYS A 39 -6.10 14.22 21.84
N GLU A 40 -6.99 14.19 20.86
CA GLU A 40 -7.87 15.32 20.56
C GLU A 40 -9.03 15.33 21.55
N GLU A 41 -8.91 16.18 22.57
CA GLU A 41 -10.03 16.64 23.38
C GLU A 41 -10.96 17.47 22.48
N CYS A 42 -12.22 17.05 22.35
CA CYS A 42 -13.12 17.60 21.36
C CYS A 42 -13.74 18.93 21.84
N ASP A 43 -13.64 19.99 21.02
CA ASP A 43 -14.31 21.27 21.25
C ASP A 43 -15.78 21.18 20.80
N GLU A 44 -16.71 21.60 21.66
CA GLU A 44 -18.18 21.38 21.57
C GLU A 44 -18.84 22.06 20.35
N LYS A 45 -18.08 22.86 19.59
CA LYS A 45 -18.58 23.65 18.44
C LYS A 45 -18.26 23.05 17.07
N ASP A 46 -17.55 21.93 16.98
CA ASP A 46 -17.28 21.27 15.70
C ASP A 46 -18.41 20.27 15.33
N PRO A 47 -19.03 20.37 14.13
CA PRO A 47 -20.04 19.40 13.68
C PRO A 47 -19.52 17.95 13.59
N THR A 48 -18.20 17.76 13.46
CA THR A 48 -17.56 16.44 13.49
C THR A 48 -17.56 15.85 14.91
N CYS A 49 -17.27 16.67 15.93
CA CYS A 49 -17.34 16.28 17.35
C CYS A 49 -18.74 15.82 17.76
N ASN A 50 -19.80 16.49 17.29
CA ASN A 50 -21.16 16.08 17.63
C ASN A 50 -21.51 14.70 17.02
N THR A 51 -21.04 14.44 15.80
CA THR A 51 -21.21 13.13 15.16
C THR A 51 -20.46 12.04 15.91
N ASP A 52 -19.24 12.33 16.37
CA ASP A 52 -18.42 11.39 17.14
C ASP A 52 -19.04 11.11 18.52
N LYS A 53 -19.63 12.11 19.18
CA LYS A 53 -20.39 11.93 20.43
C LYS A 53 -21.58 10.98 20.26
N LEU A 54 -22.40 11.19 19.23
CA LEU A 54 -23.54 10.32 18.93
C LEU A 54 -23.09 8.90 18.54
N SER A 55 -21.92 8.78 17.92
CA SER A 55 -21.36 7.49 17.52
C SER A 55 -20.77 6.74 18.72
N LEU A 56 -20.18 7.46 19.68
CA LEU A 56 -19.73 6.91 20.95
C LEU A 56 -20.91 6.41 21.80
N GLU A 57 -22.01 7.15 21.85
CA GLU A 57 -23.24 6.71 22.50
C GLU A 57 -23.77 5.42 21.87
N ALA A 58 -23.79 5.35 20.53
CA ALA A 58 -24.17 4.13 19.83
C ALA A 58 -23.19 2.96 20.07
N ILE A 59 -21.89 3.22 20.22
CA ILE A 59 -20.90 2.19 20.57
C ILE A 59 -21.07 1.71 22.01
N ASN A 60 -21.44 2.59 22.93
CA ASN A 60 -21.76 2.20 24.31
C ASN A 60 -23.01 1.30 24.34
N GLU A 61 -24.05 1.65 23.58
CA GLU A 61 -25.22 0.78 23.43
C GLU A 61 -24.86 -0.57 22.77
N LEU A 62 -23.97 -0.56 21.77
CA LEU A 62 -23.48 -1.79 21.15
C LEU A 62 -22.70 -2.66 22.14
N HIS A 63 -21.81 -2.06 22.93
CA HIS A 63 -21.05 -2.76 23.97
C HIS A 63 -21.98 -3.40 24.99
N HIS A 64 -22.97 -2.66 25.50
CA HIS A 64 -23.99 -3.17 26.42
C HIS A 64 -24.87 -4.29 25.82
N MET A 65 -25.05 -4.34 24.49
CA MET A 65 -25.74 -5.48 23.86
C MET A 65 -24.89 -6.75 23.82
N ILE A 66 -23.57 -6.63 23.93
CA ILE A 66 -22.63 -7.76 23.92
C ILE A 66 -22.30 -8.18 25.36
N ASP A 67 -22.14 -7.21 26.26
CA ASP A 67 -21.90 -7.38 27.69
C ASP A 67 -23.18 -7.82 28.42
N ASP A 68 -23.41 -9.13 28.46
CA ASP A 68 -24.64 -9.75 28.97
C ASP A 68 -24.75 -9.68 30.51
N ASP A 69 -23.61 -9.72 31.23
CA ASP A 69 -23.58 -9.63 32.69
C ASP A 69 -23.38 -8.20 33.24
N GLN A 70 -23.12 -7.24 32.34
CA GLN A 70 -23.00 -5.80 32.63
C GLN A 70 -21.87 -5.49 33.61
N ASP A 71 -20.80 -6.27 33.58
CA ASP A 71 -19.61 -6.04 34.42
C ASP A 71 -18.72 -4.90 33.90
N GLY A 72 -19.03 -4.38 32.71
CA GLY A 72 -18.31 -3.30 32.02
C GLY A 72 -17.26 -3.80 31.03
N ASN A 73 -17.09 -5.11 30.87
CA ASN A 73 -16.14 -5.72 29.95
C ASN A 73 -16.76 -6.90 29.20
N VAL A 74 -16.51 -6.95 27.90
CA VAL A 74 -16.90 -8.11 27.10
C VAL A 74 -15.80 -9.16 27.12
N ASN A 75 -16.14 -10.37 27.54
CA ASN A 75 -15.28 -11.55 27.48
C ASN A 75 -15.55 -12.41 26.23
N GLN A 76 -14.73 -13.46 26.03
CA GLN A 76 -14.83 -14.33 24.86
C GLN A 76 -16.11 -15.19 24.80
N GLN A 77 -16.79 -15.42 25.92
CA GLN A 77 -18.01 -16.21 25.95
C GLN A 77 -19.21 -15.36 25.54
N GLU A 78 -19.31 -14.15 26.08
CA GLU A 78 -20.28 -13.13 25.67
C GLU A 78 -20.18 -12.84 24.17
N SER A 79 -18.98 -12.53 23.66
CA SER A 79 -18.81 -12.24 22.23
C SER A 79 -19.18 -13.44 21.34
N LYS A 80 -18.91 -14.68 21.77
CA LYS A 80 -19.37 -15.89 21.08
C LYS A 80 -20.90 -16.03 21.09
N GLY A 81 -21.54 -15.77 22.23
CA GLY A 81 -22.99 -15.79 22.37
C GLY A 81 -23.65 -14.78 21.44
N PHE A 82 -23.20 -13.53 21.52
CA PHE A 82 -23.68 -12.43 20.67
C PHE A 82 -23.56 -12.74 19.17
N LEU A 83 -22.41 -13.24 18.73
CA LEU A 83 -22.19 -13.57 17.31
C LEU A 83 -23.14 -14.64 16.79
N LYS A 84 -23.50 -15.60 17.63
CA LYS A 84 -24.41 -16.68 17.27
C LYS A 84 -25.86 -16.23 17.28
N GLU A 85 -26.24 -15.40 18.25
CA GLU A 85 -27.64 -15.04 18.51
C GLU A 85 -28.09 -13.83 17.69
N GLU A 86 -27.31 -12.75 17.65
CA GLU A 86 -27.69 -11.52 16.95
C GLU A 86 -27.18 -11.51 15.50
N LEU A 87 -25.95 -12.00 15.25
CA LEU A 87 -25.33 -12.00 13.91
C LEU A 87 -25.47 -13.35 13.17
N GLN A 88 -26.05 -14.37 13.81
CA GLN A 88 -26.33 -15.69 13.22
C GLN A 88 -25.11 -16.42 12.65
N TYR A 89 -23.90 -16.16 13.16
CA TYR A 89 -22.70 -16.87 12.74
C TYR A 89 -22.57 -18.23 13.42
N THR A 90 -22.56 -19.31 12.63
CA THR A 90 -22.43 -20.69 13.13
C THR A 90 -20.98 -21.10 13.44
N GLY A 91 -19.99 -20.31 12.99
CA GLY A 91 -18.55 -20.59 13.13
C GLY A 91 -17.73 -19.39 13.61
N GLY A 92 -18.26 -18.63 14.56
CA GLY A 92 -17.74 -17.31 14.98
C GLY A 92 -16.32 -17.24 15.57
N SER A 93 -15.60 -18.37 15.72
CA SER A 93 -14.29 -18.40 16.41
C SER A 93 -13.23 -17.48 15.78
N GLU A 94 -13.18 -17.37 14.44
CA GLU A 94 -12.25 -16.44 13.77
C GLU A 94 -12.59 -14.98 14.08
N ARG A 95 -13.89 -14.64 14.06
CA ARG A 95 -14.37 -13.29 14.40
C ARG A 95 -14.13 -12.94 15.86
N VAL A 96 -14.31 -13.88 16.78
CA VAL A 96 -13.96 -13.71 18.20
C VAL A 96 -12.46 -13.45 18.34
N ALA A 97 -11.63 -14.19 17.61
CA ALA A 97 -10.18 -13.96 17.62
C ALA A 97 -9.81 -12.59 17.04
N ILE A 98 -10.52 -12.09 16.02
CA ILE A 98 -10.32 -10.72 15.49
C ILE A 98 -10.75 -9.67 16.52
N PHE A 99 -11.90 -9.88 17.19
CA PHE A 99 -12.47 -8.94 18.14
C PHE A 99 -11.62 -8.79 19.41
N HIS A 100 -11.16 -9.92 19.95
CA HIS A 100 -10.34 -9.94 21.16
C HIS A 100 -8.84 -9.77 20.86
N ASN A 101 -8.35 -10.25 19.72
CA ASN A 101 -6.93 -10.32 19.39
C ASN A 101 -6.09 -10.89 20.55
N ASN A 102 -5.39 -10.05 21.33
CA ASN A 102 -4.65 -10.45 22.53
C ASN A 102 -5.36 -10.12 23.85
N ASP A 103 -6.44 -9.36 23.82
CA ASP A 103 -7.16 -8.86 24.99
C ASP A 103 -8.34 -9.77 25.31
N SER A 104 -8.33 -10.36 26.51
CA SER A 104 -9.41 -11.25 26.97
C SER A 104 -10.70 -10.53 27.34
N LEU A 105 -10.60 -9.24 27.66
CA LEU A 105 -11.67 -8.37 28.15
C LEU A 105 -11.65 -7.08 27.33
N ILE A 106 -12.79 -6.72 26.73
CA ILE A 106 -12.92 -5.52 25.89
C ILE A 106 -13.84 -4.52 26.59
N SER A 107 -13.27 -3.37 26.97
CA SER A 107 -14.05 -2.26 27.54
C SER A 107 -14.72 -1.40 26.45
N VAL A 108 -15.63 -0.51 26.84
CA VAL A 108 -16.25 0.48 25.93
C VAL A 108 -15.18 1.35 25.25
N ASP A 109 -14.16 1.78 26.00
CA ASP A 109 -13.08 2.61 25.48
C ASP A 109 -12.23 1.87 24.44
N ASP A 110 -12.00 0.57 24.63
CA ASP A 110 -11.24 -0.25 23.70
C ASP A 110 -12.02 -0.46 22.40
N LEU A 111 -13.33 -0.69 22.51
CA LEU A 111 -14.21 -0.78 21.36
C LEU A 111 -14.25 0.54 20.56
N TRP A 112 -14.34 1.68 21.25
CA TRP A 112 -14.29 3.00 20.61
C TRP A 112 -12.97 3.25 19.88
N LYS A 113 -11.82 2.96 20.51
CA LYS A 113 -10.50 3.09 19.89
C LYS A 113 -10.33 2.15 18.69
N ALA A 114 -10.80 0.92 18.80
CA ALA A 114 -10.76 -0.05 17.71
C ALA A 114 -11.60 0.44 16.51
N TRP A 115 -12.78 0.99 16.78
CA TRP A 115 -13.64 1.60 15.77
C TRP A 115 -12.95 2.79 15.07
N MET A 116 -12.41 3.75 15.82
CA MET A 116 -11.71 4.92 15.25
C MET A 116 -10.51 4.52 14.37
N LYS A 117 -9.82 3.44 14.74
CA LYS A 117 -8.68 2.93 13.98
C LYS A 117 -9.08 2.15 12.73
N SER A 118 -10.35 1.73 12.62
CA SER A 118 -10.83 0.97 11.47
C SER A 118 -10.86 1.81 10.20
N ASP A 119 -10.66 1.17 9.04
CA ASP A 119 -10.78 1.83 7.74
C ASP A 119 -12.17 2.42 7.50
N VAL A 120 -13.18 1.85 8.15
CA VAL A 120 -14.59 2.21 8.03
C VAL A 120 -14.83 3.62 8.56
N TYR A 121 -14.14 4.00 9.64
CA TYR A 121 -14.29 5.34 10.23
C TYR A 121 -14.04 6.44 9.19
N ASN A 122 -13.15 6.18 8.23
CA ASN A 122 -12.77 7.10 7.15
C ASN A 122 -13.56 6.93 5.86
N TRP A 123 -14.63 6.12 5.84
CA TRP A 123 -15.45 5.93 4.64
C TRP A 123 -16.21 7.18 4.24
N THR A 124 -16.19 7.46 2.95
CA THR A 124 -17.01 8.50 2.34
C THR A 124 -18.45 8.01 2.15
N VAL A 125 -19.34 8.95 1.80
CA VAL A 125 -20.74 8.61 1.49
C VAL A 125 -20.83 7.60 0.34
N ASP A 126 -19.96 7.72 -0.67
CA ASP A 126 -19.96 6.80 -1.81
C ASP A 126 -19.45 5.40 -1.42
N ASP A 127 -18.49 5.29 -0.50
CA ASP A 127 -18.04 4.00 0.05
C ASP A 127 -19.17 3.30 0.81
N VAL A 128 -19.91 4.04 1.64
CA VAL A 128 -21.09 3.51 2.37
C VAL A 128 -22.18 3.08 1.40
N VAL A 129 -22.43 3.86 0.35
CA VAL A 129 -23.42 3.51 -0.69
C VAL A 129 -22.99 2.27 -1.47
N HIS A 130 -21.70 2.14 -1.78
CA HIS A 130 -21.17 0.93 -2.42
C HIS A 130 -21.33 -0.29 -1.51
N TRP A 131 -21.08 -0.15 -0.20
CA TRP A 131 -21.34 -1.21 0.77
C TRP A 131 -22.82 -1.60 0.82
N LEU A 132 -23.72 -0.60 0.84
CA LEU A 132 -25.17 -0.82 0.85
C LEU A 132 -25.65 -1.61 -0.39
N ASP A 133 -25.05 -1.36 -1.54
CA ASP A 133 -25.36 -2.06 -2.79
C ASP A 133 -24.73 -3.47 -2.83
N SER A 134 -23.41 -3.56 -2.67
CA SER A 134 -22.66 -4.80 -2.90
C SER A 134 -22.74 -5.82 -1.76
N HIS A 135 -22.88 -5.36 -0.51
CA HIS A 135 -22.85 -6.24 0.67
C HIS A 135 -24.23 -6.36 1.32
N VAL A 136 -24.92 -5.23 1.50
CA VAL A 136 -26.30 -5.24 2.07
C VAL A 136 -27.34 -5.61 1.01
N HIS A 137 -27.04 -5.46 -0.29
CA HIS A 137 -27.95 -5.73 -1.40
C HIS A 137 -29.25 -4.91 -1.31
N LEU A 138 -29.13 -3.62 -0.98
CA LEU A 138 -30.26 -2.69 -0.89
C LEU A 138 -30.02 -1.37 -1.66
N PRO A 139 -29.79 -1.42 -2.99
CA PRO A 139 -29.53 -0.23 -3.81
C PRO A 139 -30.67 0.80 -3.81
N GLN A 140 -31.89 0.39 -3.48
CA GLN A 140 -33.05 1.29 -3.42
C GLN A 140 -32.91 2.41 -2.38
N TYR A 141 -32.06 2.25 -1.36
CA TYR A 141 -31.84 3.27 -0.33
C TYR A 141 -30.61 4.13 -0.61
N SER A 142 -29.86 3.89 -1.69
CA SER A 142 -28.65 4.63 -2.03
C SER A 142 -28.90 6.13 -2.19
N ALA A 143 -30.02 6.53 -2.80
CA ALA A 143 -30.40 7.94 -2.92
C ALA A 143 -30.66 8.57 -1.54
N THR A 144 -31.33 7.85 -0.64
CA THR A 144 -31.61 8.30 0.72
C THR A 144 -30.34 8.48 1.54
N PHE A 145 -29.40 7.52 1.45
CA PHE A 145 -28.12 7.59 2.15
C PHE A 145 -27.27 8.77 1.68
N ARG A 146 -27.27 9.06 0.37
CA ARG A 146 -26.64 10.27 -0.17
C ARG A 146 -27.31 11.56 0.31
N ALA A 147 -28.64 11.61 0.28
CA ALA A 147 -29.39 12.79 0.70
C ALA A 147 -29.15 13.17 2.17
N HIS A 148 -28.92 12.18 3.03
CA HIS A 148 -28.64 12.37 4.45
C HIS A 148 -27.15 12.39 4.80
N ASN A 149 -26.25 12.40 3.80
CA ASN A 149 -24.80 12.40 3.97
C ASN A 149 -24.28 11.30 4.94
N VAL A 150 -24.84 10.09 4.83
CA VAL A 150 -24.44 8.95 5.66
C VAL A 150 -23.02 8.54 5.28
N ASN A 151 -22.07 8.75 6.20
CA ASN A 151 -20.65 8.45 6.03
C ASN A 151 -20.17 7.38 7.03
N GLY A 152 -18.90 7.00 6.94
CA GLY A 152 -18.28 5.99 7.80
C GLY A 152 -18.48 6.25 9.29
N ARG A 153 -18.33 7.49 9.74
CA ARG A 153 -18.49 7.88 11.16
C ARG A 153 -19.88 7.57 11.70
N SER A 154 -20.92 7.65 10.87
CA SER A 154 -22.30 7.38 11.28
C SER A 154 -22.67 5.90 11.35
N MET A 155 -21.78 4.97 10.96
CA MET A 155 -22.06 3.54 10.92
C MET A 155 -22.50 2.94 12.27
N PRO A 156 -21.91 3.28 13.43
CA PRO A 156 -22.39 2.77 14.71
C PRO A 156 -23.84 3.17 14.99
N ARG A 157 -24.26 4.35 14.55
CA ARG A 157 -25.66 4.81 14.70
C ARG A 157 -26.65 4.01 13.84
N LEU A 158 -26.17 3.38 12.76
CA LEU A 158 -26.97 2.48 11.93
C LEU A 158 -27.03 1.06 12.51
N ALA A 159 -26.00 0.67 13.27
CA ALA A 159 -25.92 -0.63 13.92
C ALA A 159 -27.00 -0.80 14.99
N ILE A 160 -27.43 0.28 15.66
CA ILE A 160 -28.45 0.22 16.70
C ILE A 160 -29.87 0.34 16.12
N THR A 161 -30.67 -0.73 16.27
CA THR A 161 -32.09 -0.72 15.88
C THR A 161 -33.05 -0.40 17.04
N LYS A 162 -32.69 -0.74 18.29
CA LYS A 162 -33.61 -0.72 19.43
C LYS A 162 -33.68 0.64 20.17
N GLY A 163 -32.58 1.38 20.30
CA GLY A 163 -32.50 2.66 21.03
C GLY A 163 -32.76 3.89 20.16
N THR A 164 -31.90 4.13 19.17
CA THR A 164 -31.81 5.43 18.47
C THR A 164 -32.70 5.57 17.22
N ASN A 165 -33.33 4.49 16.74
CA ASN A 165 -34.26 4.47 15.59
C ASN A 165 -33.82 5.31 14.36
N THR A 166 -32.52 5.54 14.18
CA THR A 166 -31.93 6.42 13.15
C THR A 166 -32.44 6.05 11.75
N LEU A 167 -32.44 4.76 11.43
CA LEU A 167 -32.92 4.20 10.16
C LEU A 167 -34.41 4.50 9.88
N LYS A 168 -35.23 4.62 10.93
CA LYS A 168 -36.68 4.86 10.81
C LYS A 168 -37.00 6.34 10.81
N THR A 169 -36.43 7.10 11.75
CA THR A 169 -36.76 8.51 12.01
C THR A 169 -36.03 9.45 11.06
N GLU A 170 -34.74 9.22 10.83
CA GLU A 170 -33.91 10.08 9.97
C GLU A 170 -33.99 9.61 8.52
N LEU A 171 -33.75 8.31 8.26
CA LEU A 171 -33.69 7.79 6.89
C LEU A 171 -35.06 7.36 6.33
N GLY A 172 -36.13 7.38 7.13
CA GLY A 172 -37.49 7.11 6.66
C GLY A 172 -37.73 5.67 6.17
N ILE A 173 -36.88 4.71 6.54
CA ILE A 173 -36.99 3.32 6.08
C ILE A 173 -38.12 2.62 6.87
N LYS A 174 -39.28 2.47 6.22
CA LYS A 174 -40.48 1.89 6.85
C LYS A 174 -40.39 0.37 7.07
N ASN A 175 -39.76 -0.35 6.15
CA ASN A 175 -39.67 -1.81 6.20
C ASN A 175 -38.74 -2.28 7.35
N GLY A 176 -39.29 -2.97 8.34
CA GLY A 176 -38.55 -3.48 9.49
C GLY A 176 -37.47 -4.49 9.14
N ILE A 177 -37.68 -5.33 8.11
CA ILE A 177 -36.71 -6.34 7.67
C ILE A 177 -35.47 -5.67 7.10
N HIS A 178 -35.66 -4.64 6.27
CA HIS A 178 -34.54 -3.90 5.68
C HIS A 178 -33.74 -3.16 6.77
N ARG A 179 -34.42 -2.59 7.76
CA ARG A 179 -33.74 -1.97 8.91
C ARG A 179 -32.90 -2.98 9.69
N GLN A 180 -33.47 -4.13 10.04
CA GLN A 180 -32.74 -5.18 10.74
C GLN A 180 -31.53 -5.64 9.92
N LYS A 181 -31.70 -5.83 8.59
CA LYS A 181 -30.59 -6.22 7.72
C LYS A 181 -29.46 -5.19 7.70
N ILE A 182 -29.79 -3.90 7.55
CA ILE A 182 -28.80 -2.81 7.58
C ILE A 182 -28.11 -2.77 8.94
N SER A 183 -28.86 -2.90 10.03
CA SER A 183 -28.33 -2.88 11.40
C SER A 183 -27.39 -4.04 11.68
N VAL A 184 -27.78 -5.28 11.39
CA VAL A 184 -26.93 -6.47 11.53
C VAL A 184 -25.64 -6.34 10.70
N GLN A 185 -25.75 -5.85 9.46
CA GLN A 185 -24.57 -5.64 8.61
C GLN A 185 -23.69 -4.49 9.12
N ALA A 186 -24.29 -3.41 9.65
CA ALA A 186 -23.53 -2.31 10.24
C ALA A 186 -22.83 -2.72 11.53
N MET A 187 -23.45 -3.57 12.36
CA MET A 187 -22.79 -4.18 13.54
C MET A 187 -21.57 -4.99 13.13
N ASP A 188 -21.69 -5.89 12.14
CA ASP A 188 -20.55 -6.68 11.63
C ASP A 188 -19.41 -5.74 11.17
N LEU A 189 -19.77 -4.63 10.53
CA LEU A 189 -18.81 -3.69 9.99
C LEU A 189 -18.11 -2.84 11.06
N VAL A 190 -18.82 -2.47 12.13
CA VAL A 190 -18.25 -1.74 13.28
C VAL A 190 -17.36 -2.65 14.13
N LEU A 191 -17.74 -3.91 14.31
CA LEU A 191 -17.01 -4.87 15.15
C LEU A 191 -15.80 -5.48 14.44
N PHE A 192 -15.89 -5.74 13.13
CA PHE A 192 -14.87 -6.48 12.38
C PHE A 192 -14.20 -5.69 11.26
N GLY A 193 -14.68 -4.48 10.98
CA GLY A 193 -14.18 -3.63 9.91
C GLY A 193 -14.81 -3.94 8.54
N PRO A 194 -14.23 -3.40 7.46
CA PRO A 194 -14.83 -3.51 6.14
C PRO A 194 -14.87 -4.98 5.67
N PRO A 195 -15.95 -5.43 5.02
CA PRO A 195 -16.00 -6.76 4.46
C PRO A 195 -14.83 -6.92 3.48
N LYS A 196 -14.08 -8.03 3.63
CA LYS A 196 -13.04 -8.38 2.67
C LYS A 196 -13.75 -8.68 1.35
N ASP A 197 -13.71 -7.74 0.41
CA ASP A 197 -14.20 -7.98 -0.95
C ASP A 197 -13.55 -9.28 -1.42
N GLY A 198 -14.39 -10.25 -1.82
CA GLY A 198 -13.95 -11.52 -2.36
C GLY A 198 -13.04 -11.23 -3.54
N HIS A 199 -11.74 -11.30 -3.31
CA HIS A 199 -10.74 -10.94 -4.29
C HIS A 199 -10.86 -11.97 -5.40
N ASN A 200 -11.11 -11.52 -6.62
CA ASN A 200 -11.06 -12.37 -7.79
C ASN A 200 -9.59 -12.74 -8.00
N VAL A 201 -9.12 -13.77 -7.29
CA VAL A 201 -7.72 -14.23 -7.23
C VAL A 201 -7.12 -14.37 -8.64
N LEU A 202 -7.95 -14.75 -9.62
CA LEU A 202 -7.56 -14.83 -11.03
C LEU A 202 -7.13 -13.48 -11.64
N LYS A 203 -7.86 -12.40 -11.35
CA LYS A 203 -7.57 -11.04 -11.84
C LYS A 203 -6.29 -10.50 -11.21
N ASP A 204 -6.09 -10.79 -9.92
CA ASP A 204 -4.90 -10.36 -9.20
C ASP A 204 -3.66 -11.15 -9.64
N ILE A 205 -3.77 -12.46 -9.87
CA ILE A 205 -2.69 -13.29 -10.43
C ILE A 205 -2.30 -12.84 -11.84
N ALA A 206 -3.29 -12.61 -12.72
CA ALA A 206 -3.04 -12.18 -14.09
C ALA A 206 -2.28 -10.85 -14.11
N LEU A 207 -2.65 -9.95 -13.21
CA LEU A 207 -1.97 -8.69 -13.11
C LEU A 207 -0.55 -8.83 -12.56
N ILE A 208 -0.36 -9.60 -11.49
CA ILE A 208 0.97 -9.85 -10.90
C ILE A 208 1.93 -10.40 -11.96
N LEU A 209 1.49 -11.38 -12.74
CA LEU A 209 2.27 -11.96 -13.84
C LEU A 209 2.66 -10.89 -14.87
N SER A 210 1.71 -10.04 -15.28
CA SER A 210 2.00 -8.97 -16.27
C SER A 210 3.08 -8.01 -15.79
N THR A 211 3.07 -7.64 -14.50
CA THR A 211 4.08 -6.76 -13.89
C THR A 211 5.45 -7.44 -13.87
N PHE A 212 5.52 -8.72 -13.49
CA PHE A 212 6.78 -9.47 -13.50
C PHE A 212 7.41 -9.57 -14.89
N PHE A 213 6.61 -9.72 -15.95
CA PHE A 213 7.13 -9.72 -17.32
C PHE A 213 7.77 -8.38 -17.70
N VAL A 214 7.10 -7.25 -17.41
CA VAL A 214 7.62 -5.91 -17.72
C VAL A 214 8.93 -5.63 -16.97
N VAL A 215 9.00 -6.04 -15.71
CA VAL A 215 10.15 -5.81 -14.83
C VAL A 215 11.31 -6.73 -15.19
N GLY A 216 11.02 -8.00 -15.50
CA GLY A 216 12.02 -8.95 -15.98
C GLY A 216 12.70 -8.46 -17.26
N VAL A 217 11.93 -7.94 -18.22
CA VAL A 217 12.47 -7.38 -19.47
C VAL A 217 13.28 -6.10 -19.20
N SER A 218 12.77 -5.22 -18.35
CA SER A 218 13.45 -3.96 -17.99
C SER A 218 14.76 -4.21 -17.24
N TRP A 219 14.78 -5.16 -16.30
CA TRP A 219 15.97 -5.61 -15.57
C TRP A 219 16.98 -6.30 -16.49
N PHE A 220 16.52 -7.18 -17.38
CA PHE A 220 17.38 -7.89 -18.32
C PHE A 220 18.04 -6.92 -19.32
N ALA A 221 17.28 -5.96 -19.86
CA ALA A 221 17.80 -4.90 -20.72
C ALA A 221 18.78 -3.96 -19.99
N TYR A 222 18.47 -3.58 -18.75
CA TYR A 222 19.34 -2.78 -17.91
C TYR A 222 20.64 -3.51 -17.51
N SER A 223 20.55 -4.82 -17.24
CA SER A 223 21.69 -5.68 -16.89
C SER A 223 22.64 -5.89 -18.06
N GLN A 224 22.11 -6.06 -19.28
CA GLN A 224 22.91 -6.06 -20.51
C GLN A 224 23.64 -4.71 -20.70
N ASN A 225 22.94 -3.59 -20.50
CA ASN A 225 23.52 -2.25 -20.61
C ASN A 225 24.63 -2.00 -19.55
N LYS A 226 24.52 -2.59 -18.36
CA LYS A 226 25.55 -2.53 -17.31
C LYS A 226 26.76 -3.43 -17.62
N ARG A 227 26.56 -4.58 -18.28
CA ARG A 227 27.65 -5.40 -18.80
C ARG A 227 28.44 -4.69 -19.92
N SER A 228 27.78 -3.88 -20.75
CA SER A 228 28.43 -3.10 -21.81
C SER A 228 29.33 -1.96 -21.30
N LYS A 229 29.01 -1.33 -20.16
CA LYS A 229 29.86 -0.26 -19.59
C LYS A 229 31.20 -0.76 -19.06
N CYS A 230 31.28 -2.01 -18.60
CA CYS A 230 32.54 -2.64 -18.18
C CYS A 230 33.43 -3.07 -19.38
N GLN A 231 32.88 -3.15 -20.60
CA GLN A 231 33.65 -3.46 -21.81
C GLN A 231 34.18 -2.23 -22.57
N LEU A 232 33.60 -1.04 -22.35
CA LEU A 232 34.10 0.21 -22.97
C LEU A 232 35.44 0.68 -22.38
N GLU A 233 35.69 0.46 -21.08
CA GLU A 233 37.00 0.71 -20.47
C GLU A 233 38.11 -0.24 -20.96
N ARG A 234 37.72 -1.38 -21.55
CA ARG A 234 38.68 -2.31 -22.17
C ARG A 234 39.02 -1.89 -23.61
N MET A 235 38.04 -1.37 -24.35
CA MET A 235 38.25 -0.80 -25.70
C MET A 235 39.03 0.53 -25.71
N LEU A 236 38.90 1.38 -24.68
CA LEU A 236 39.70 2.62 -24.59
C LEU A 236 41.19 2.34 -24.31
N ARG A 237 41.49 1.31 -23.51
CA ARG A 237 42.87 0.87 -23.25
C ARG A 237 43.54 0.22 -24.47
N GLU A 238 42.76 -0.44 -25.32
CA GLU A 238 43.26 -1.04 -26.56
C GLU A 238 43.58 0.03 -27.64
N MET A 239 42.93 1.20 -27.62
CA MET A 239 43.32 2.34 -28.48
C MET A 239 44.63 2.99 -28.06
N GLU A 240 44.87 3.14 -26.76
CA GLU A 240 46.10 3.76 -26.23
C GLU A 240 47.34 2.87 -26.45
N MET A 241 47.17 1.55 -26.35
CA MET A 241 48.24 0.59 -26.63
C MET A 241 48.56 0.46 -28.13
N LEU A 242 47.55 0.50 -29.01
CA LEU A 242 47.78 0.49 -30.47
C LEU A 242 48.45 1.78 -30.96
N GLN A 243 48.08 2.93 -30.39
CA GLN A 243 48.69 4.21 -30.74
C GLN A 243 50.16 4.27 -30.33
N LYS A 244 50.49 3.71 -29.15
CA LYS A 244 51.88 3.58 -28.69
C LYS A 244 52.72 2.63 -29.55
N ALA A 245 52.13 1.52 -30.02
CA ALA A 245 52.81 0.60 -30.93
C ALA A 245 53.04 1.21 -32.32
N ASP A 246 52.13 2.04 -32.83
CA ASP A 246 52.31 2.76 -34.10
C ASP A 246 53.42 3.83 -34.01
N ASP A 247 53.51 4.52 -32.87
CA ASP A 247 54.59 5.48 -32.60
C ASP A 247 55.96 4.80 -32.45
N GLU A 248 56.03 3.64 -31.79
CA GLU A 248 57.27 2.84 -31.70
C GLU A 248 57.72 2.32 -33.07
N LEU A 249 56.79 1.94 -33.95
CA LEU A 249 57.11 1.48 -35.31
C LEU A 249 57.65 2.60 -36.20
N LYS A 250 57.10 3.81 -36.07
CA LYS A 250 57.61 5.02 -36.74
C LYS A 250 59.00 5.41 -36.27
N ASP A 251 59.29 5.33 -34.97
CA ASP A 251 60.61 5.64 -34.42
C ASP A 251 61.70 4.69 -34.96
N VAL A 252 61.39 3.40 -35.09
CA VAL A 252 62.31 2.42 -35.67
C VAL A 252 62.54 2.67 -37.16
N GLN A 253 61.51 3.03 -37.93
CA GLN A 253 61.67 3.39 -39.35
C GLN A 253 62.54 4.64 -39.54
N ASN A 254 62.36 5.68 -38.73
CA ASN A 254 63.17 6.90 -38.80
C ASN A 254 64.66 6.65 -38.50
N LYS A 255 64.94 5.80 -37.50
CA LYS A 255 66.31 5.41 -37.15
C LYS A 255 66.98 4.60 -38.26
N LEU A 256 66.21 3.79 -38.98
CA LEU A 256 66.72 3.04 -40.13
C LEU A 256 67.06 3.95 -41.30
N SER A 257 66.20 4.95 -41.60
CA SER A 257 66.50 5.95 -42.64
C SER A 257 67.71 6.81 -42.29
N GLU A 258 67.86 7.23 -41.03
CA GLU A 258 69.00 8.04 -40.59
C GLU A 258 70.32 7.23 -40.66
N ALA A 259 70.27 5.96 -40.29
CA ALA A 259 71.43 5.07 -40.42
C ALA A 259 71.82 4.83 -41.88
N GLU A 260 70.84 4.71 -42.78
CA GLU A 260 71.08 4.54 -44.22
C GLU A 260 71.72 5.81 -44.84
N GLU A 261 71.24 7.00 -44.46
CA GLU A 261 71.82 8.28 -44.92
C GLU A 261 73.26 8.48 -44.44
N LEU A 262 73.57 8.17 -43.17
CA LEU A 262 74.94 8.24 -42.65
C LEU A 262 75.87 7.22 -43.32
N GLN A 263 75.35 6.04 -43.68
CA GLN A 263 76.14 5.04 -44.39
C GLN A 263 76.45 5.50 -45.83
N GLN A 264 75.53 6.23 -46.47
CA GLN A 264 75.71 6.83 -47.80
C GLN A 264 76.70 8.01 -47.78
N THR A 265 76.65 8.89 -46.77
CA THR A 265 77.62 9.99 -46.64
C THR A 265 79.02 9.47 -46.34
N VAL A 266 79.17 8.46 -45.47
CA VAL A 266 80.47 7.83 -45.18
C VAL A 266 81.03 7.08 -46.41
N THR A 267 80.19 6.50 -47.27
CA THR A 267 80.66 5.90 -48.53
C THR A 267 81.02 6.95 -49.58
N GLN A 268 80.32 8.09 -49.64
CA GLN A 268 80.71 9.23 -50.48
C GLN A 268 82.03 9.86 -50.01
N GLU A 269 82.23 10.08 -48.72
CA GLU A 269 83.50 10.60 -48.20
C GLU A 269 84.67 9.63 -48.42
N LYS A 270 84.45 8.32 -48.26
CA LYS A 270 85.48 7.30 -48.58
C LYS A 270 85.84 7.28 -50.06
N THR A 271 84.88 7.47 -50.97
CA THR A 271 85.17 7.52 -52.41
C THR A 271 85.90 8.81 -52.81
N ILE A 272 85.63 9.93 -52.12
CA ILE A 272 86.35 11.21 -52.31
C ILE A 272 87.78 11.13 -51.76
N LEU A 273 88.01 10.50 -50.60
CA LEU A 273 89.34 10.34 -49.99
C LEU A 273 90.24 9.33 -50.72
N VAL A 274 89.69 8.41 -51.50
CA VAL A 274 90.46 7.45 -52.33
C VAL A 274 90.88 8.08 -53.66
N LEU A 275 90.34 9.25 -54.02
CA LEU A 275 90.64 9.97 -55.27
C LEU A 275 91.51 11.23 -55.08
N SER A 276 92.02 11.47 -53.86
CA SER A 276 93.03 12.49 -53.53
C SER A 276 94.37 11.85 -53.21
#